data_AF-A0A8H4XTS0-F1
#
_entry.id   AF-A0A8H4XTS0-F1
#
_cell.length_a   1.000
_cell.length_b   1.000
_cell.length_c   1.000
_cell.angle_alpha   90.00
_cell.angle_beta   90.00
_cell.angle_gamma   90.00
#
_symmetry.space_group_name_H-M   'P 1'
#
loop_
_entity.id
_entity.type
_entity.pdbx_description
1 polymer ?
#
loop_
_entity_poly.entity_id
_entity_poly.type
_entity_poly.pdbx_seq_one_letter_code
_entity_poly.pdbx_strand_id
1 'polypeptide(L)' 'MSWQKTVLSPGNGTDMPAVGANVKIDYTGWLRDPSNPDHEKGKEFDSSKGRGPLATPIGKGRVIK' A
#
# COMPACT_ATOMS: atom_id res chain seq x y z
N MET A 1 14.66 7.54 -6.59
CA MET A 1 13.33 7.63 -5.97
C MET A 1 13.41 6.88 -4.66
N SER A 2 13.20 7.58 -3.54
CA SER A 2 13.18 6.99 -2.20
C SER A 2 11.74 6.98 -1.70
N TRP A 3 11.29 5.85 -1.16
CA TRP A 3 10.04 5.78 -0.41
C TRP A 3 10.36 5.77 1.09
N GLN A 4 9.40 6.21 1.89
CA GLN A 4 9.43 6.09 3.34
C GLN A 4 8.25 5.22 3.77
N LYS A 5 8.43 4.38 4.79
CA LYS A 5 7.38 3.53 5.36
C LYS A 5 7.23 3.82 6.84
N THR A 6 6.03 4.24 7.21
CA THR A 6 5.59 4.32 8.60
C THR A 6 4.62 3.17 8.86
N VAL A 7 4.90 2.36 9.87
CA VAL A 7 3.99 1.27 10.28
C VAL A 7 2.95 1.87 11.23
N LEU A 8 1.67 1.86 10.81
CA LEU A 8 0.57 2.36 11.65
C LEU A 8 0.12 1.31 12.67
N SER A 9 0.11 0.03 12.28
CA SER A 9 -0.18 -1.10 13.14
C SER A 9 0.68 -2.30 12.71
N PRO A 10 1.38 -2.96 13.64
CA PRO A 10 2.18 -4.13 13.33
C PRO A 10 1.30 -5.32 12.92
N GLY A 11 1.79 -6.12 11.97
CA GLY A 11 1.27 -7.46 11.72
C GLY A 11 1.78 -8.47 12.76
N ASN A 12 1.67 -9.77 12.45
CA ASN A 12 2.17 -10.82 13.34
C ASN A 12 3.71 -10.89 13.44
N GLY A 13 4.44 -10.22 12.55
CA GLY A 13 5.89 -10.18 12.55
C GLY A 13 6.57 -11.47 12.09
N THR A 14 5.81 -12.50 11.73
CA THR A 14 6.32 -13.83 11.34
C THR A 14 6.04 -14.16 9.89
N ASP A 15 4.83 -13.88 9.41
CA ASP A 15 4.44 -14.21 8.04
C ASP A 15 4.85 -13.09 7.09
N MET A 16 5.76 -13.40 6.18
CA MET A 16 6.22 -12.48 5.14
C MET A 16 6.03 -13.10 3.75
N PRO A 17 5.33 -12.42 2.82
CA PRO A 17 5.14 -12.93 1.46
C PRO A 17 6.47 -13.11 0.73
N ALA A 18 6.71 -14.32 0.23
CA ALA A 18 7.83 -14.59 -0.67
C ALA A 18 7.61 -13.98 -2.07
N VAL A 19 8.69 -13.83 -2.84
CA VAL A 19 8.60 -13.39 -4.25
C VAL A 19 7.71 -14.35 -5.03
N GLY A 20 6.67 -13.81 -5.69
CA GLY A 20 5.68 -14.56 -6.44
C GLY A 20 4.46 -15.03 -5.65
N ALA A 21 4.43 -14.83 -4.32
CA ALA A 21 3.27 -15.17 -3.51
C ALA A 21 2.04 -14.34 -3.92
N ASN A 22 0.87 -14.98 -3.93
CA ASN A 22 -0.39 -14.29 -4.16
C ASN A 22 -0.82 -13.58 -2.87
N VAL A 23 -0.94 -12.26 -2.94
CA VAL A 23 -1.36 -11.41 -1.81
C VAL A 23 -2.69 -10.75 -2.13
N LYS A 24 -3.43 -10.40 -1.08
CA LYS A 24 -4.59 -9.51 -1.13
C LYS A 24 -4.28 -8.28 -0.29
N ILE A 25 -4.37 -7.10 -0.89
CA ILE A 25 -3.97 -5.83 -0.26
C ILE A 25 -5.16 -4.88 -0.28
N ASP A 26 -5.59 -4.44 0.90
CA ASP A 26 -6.42 -3.24 1.02
C ASP A 26 -5.54 -2.00 1.02
N TYR A 27 -5.97 -0.99 0.27
CA TYR A 27 -5.20 0.23 0.08
C TYR A 27 -6.11 1.43 -0.16
N THR A 28 -5.53 2.60 0.05
CA THR A 28 -6.04 3.87 -0.47
C THR A 28 -4.83 4.69 -0.90
N GLY A 29 -4.93 5.33 -2.06
CA GLY A 29 -3.87 6.15 -2.66
C GLY A 29 -4.27 7.61 -2.65
N TRP A 30 -3.35 8.47 -2.20
CA TRP A 30 -3.52 9.92 -2.16
C TRP A 30 -2.41 10.63 -2.93
N LEU A 31 -2.75 11.73 -3.57
CA LEU A 31 -1.76 12.70 -4.05
C LEU A 31 -1.19 13.43 -2.82
N ARG A 32 0.13 13.52 -2.72
CA ARG A 32 0.81 14.15 -1.58
C ARG A 32 0.41 15.63 -1.45
N ASP A 33 0.06 16.04 -0.24
CA ASP A 33 -0.15 17.44 0.15
C ASP A 33 0.67 17.75 1.41
N PRO A 34 1.81 18.46 1.28
CA PRO A 34 2.68 18.79 2.40
C PRO A 34 2.03 19.67 3.48
N SER A 35 0.88 20.30 3.18
CA SER A 35 0.15 21.12 4.16
C SER A 35 -0.73 20.29 5.09
N ASN A 36 -0.99 19.02 4.77
CA ASN A 36 -1.83 18.15 5.59
C ASN A 36 -1.02 17.47 6.71
N PRO A 37 -1.35 17.70 8.00
CA PRO A 37 -0.66 17.06 9.11
C PRO A 37 -0.93 15.54 9.23
N ASP A 38 -2.00 15.00 8.64
CA ASP A 38 -2.26 13.55 8.57
C ASP A 38 -1.43 12.91 7.46
N HIS A 39 -0.14 12.69 7.77
CA HIS A 39 0.80 12.00 6.88
C HIS A 39 0.86 12.57 5.45
N GLU A 40 0.64 13.87 5.29
CA GLU A 40 0.65 14.58 4.00
C GLU A 40 -0.33 13.98 2.96
N LYS A 41 -1.43 13.37 3.42
CA LYS A 41 -2.48 12.83 2.54
C LYS A 41 -3.29 13.97 1.92
N GLY A 42 -3.12 14.23 0.63
CA GLY A 42 -3.98 15.15 -0.11
C GLY A 42 -5.20 14.45 -0.68
N LYS A 43 -5.50 14.74 -1.95
CA LYS A 43 -6.67 14.18 -2.64
C LYS A 43 -6.53 12.68 -2.87
N GLU A 44 -7.51 11.91 -2.44
CA GLU A 44 -7.63 10.49 -2.80
C GLU A 44 -7.80 10.35 -4.32
N PHE A 45 -7.02 9.45 -4.93
CA PHE A 45 -7.14 9.13 -6.36
C PHE A 45 -7.63 7.71 -6.62
N ASP A 46 -7.45 6.78 -5.67
CA ASP A 46 -7.93 5.41 -5.80
C ASP A 46 -8.04 4.68 -4.45
N SER A 47 -8.96 3.72 -4.32
CA SER A 47 -9.14 2.93 -3.09
C SER A 47 -9.66 1.52 -3.36
N SER A 48 -9.26 0.53 -2.54
CA SER A 48 -9.88 -0.80 -2.56
C SER A 48 -11.26 -0.83 -1.90
N LYS A 49 -11.61 0.19 -1.10
CA LYS A 49 -12.90 0.27 -0.41
C LYS A 49 -14.04 0.20 -1.42
N GLY A 50 -14.99 -0.70 -1.18
CA GLY A 50 -16.15 -0.94 -2.07
C GLY A 50 -15.87 -1.81 -3.31
N ARG A 51 -14.63 -1.93 -3.77
CA ARG A 51 -14.24 -2.81 -4.90
C ARG A 51 -13.66 -4.16 -4.44
N GLY A 52 -13.18 -4.21 -3.20
CA GLY A 52 -12.45 -5.34 -2.66
C GLY A 52 -10.93 -5.20 -2.85
N PRO A 53 -10.14 -6.03 -2.16
CA PRO A 53 -8.68 -5.91 -2.12
C PRO A 53 -8.05 -6.23 -3.48
N LEU A 54 -6.90 -5.61 -3.73
CA LEU A 54 -6.06 -5.95 -4.89
C LEU A 54 -5.46 -7.34 -4.71
N ALA A 55 -5.82 -8.28 -5.58
CA ALA A 55 -5.22 -9.61 -5.64
C ALA A 55 -4.13 -9.66 -6.73
N THR A 56 -2.87 -9.92 -6.36
CA THR A 56 -1.75 -9.99 -7.32
C THR A 56 -0.62 -10.89 -6.80
N PRO A 57 0.15 -11.55 -7.67
CA PRO A 57 1.45 -12.10 -7.30
C PRO A 57 2.46 -10.97 -7.03
N ILE A 58 3.09 -10.95 -5.85
CA ILE A 58 4.03 -9.90 -5.43
C ILE A 58 5.44 -10.13 -5.97
N GLY A 59 6.24 -9.07 -6.15
CA GLY A 59 7.65 -9.19 -6.56
C GLY A 59 7.87 -9.63 -8.01
N LYS A 60 6.82 -9.62 -8.85
CA LYS A 60 6.88 -9.99 -10.28
C LYS A 60 6.76 -8.80 -11.24
N GLY A 61 6.94 -7.57 -10.74
CA GLY A 61 6.82 -6.34 -11.55
C GLY A 61 5.40 -6.00 -12.00
N ARG A 62 4.38 -6.55 -11.33
CA ARG A 62 2.94 -6.26 -11.58
C ARG A 62 2.47 -4.96 -10.94
N VAL A 63 3.26 -4.39 -10.03
CA VAL A 63 3.00 -3.16 -9.30
C VAL A 63 4.24 -2.27 -9.38
N ILE A 64 4.11 -1.01 -8.94
CA ILE A 64 5.21 -0.04 -8.87
C ILE A 64 6.41 -0.59 -8.07
N LYS A 65 7.63 -0.18 -8.45
CA LYS A 65 8.90 -0.60 -7.83
C LYS A 65 9.27 0.27 -6.63
#